data_AF-A0AAD6DVF7-F1
#
_entry.id   AF-A0AAD6DVF7-F1
#
_cell.length_a   1.000
_cell.length_b   1.000
_cell.length_c   1.000
_cell.angle_alpha   90.00
_cell.angle_beta   90.00
_cell.angle_gamma   90.00
#
_symmetry.space_group_name_H-M   'P 1'
#
loop_
_entity.id
_entity.type
_entity.pdbx_description
1 polymer ?
#
loop_
_entity_poly.entity_id
_entity_poly.type
_entity_poly.pdbx_seq_one_letter_code
_entity_poly.pdbx_strand_id
1 'polypeptide(L)'
;MEDTYIQPADPRDSSESEESSDGEASIKSTRSCSSYNLEPILENGRRYCDEIYFMPNDEAELTRLNILHQIYLILLDGNLTTIPLNPKSSPRILDVGTGPGDWAIEMSAEYPNAKIIASDIGVFDSGLGHLSLPNVDFQLADAQSEWTYHQAFDLVHIRGLSGAFRDWESIYKQAFTHLRPGGYIEVADADPAADTITSIDETYSESINSTGENTPNDPTTTTTNAKSENSTPTTLQKYASALQTAANEAGYPRDLAHLNTAALSAAGFVDIRVLERTVPIGLWPEDIHEKTLGKMTLIALLEGLEAYALRPLTASGKWSVDEARALCEMVQEEVLQAKGLRCTVRVVTGRKPVSFAQKRKDVLARARARVKLFKGDDGEDVEWDFEKSGRDCEGQAGRGQGIEIEIDRDQDEDEAEGGGEKGKGKYHA
;
A
#
# COMPACT_ATOMS: atom_id res chain seq x y z
N MET A 1 -48.31 -33.29 -42.59
CA MET A 1 -47.43 -33.16 -41.42
C MET A 1 -46.11 -32.64 -41.98
N GLU A 2 -45.73 -31.37 -41.92
CA GLU A 2 -46.29 -30.16 -41.32
C GLU A 2 -45.59 -29.00 -42.05
N ASP A 3 -46.38 -28.03 -42.53
CA ASP A 3 -45.92 -26.79 -43.16
C ASP A 3 -45.41 -25.79 -42.12
N THR A 4 -44.46 -24.92 -42.49
CA THR A 4 -44.50 -23.43 -42.37
C THR A 4 -43.07 -22.86 -42.52
N TYR A 5 -42.72 -22.19 -43.63
CA TYR A 5 -43.01 -20.79 -44.01
C TYR A 5 -42.47 -19.75 -43.01
N ILE A 6 -41.37 -19.10 -43.42
CA ILE A 6 -40.68 -18.00 -42.73
C ILE A 6 -41.50 -16.71 -42.91
N GLN A 7 -41.83 -16.03 -41.81
CA GLN A 7 -42.32 -14.65 -41.83
C GLN A 7 -41.21 -13.67 -41.41
N PRO A 8 -41.06 -12.51 -42.08
CA PRO A 8 -40.20 -11.43 -41.61
C PRO A 8 -40.92 -10.57 -40.56
N ALA A 9 -40.20 -10.13 -39.52
CA ALA A 9 -40.72 -9.26 -38.47
C ALA A 9 -40.98 -7.82 -38.96
N ASP A 10 -42.14 -7.27 -38.57
CA ASP A 10 -42.64 -5.92 -38.86
C ASP A 10 -41.92 -4.87 -37.98
N PRO A 11 -41.47 -3.73 -38.56
CA PRO A 11 -40.92 -2.61 -37.82
C PRO A 11 -42.05 -1.65 -37.41
N ARG A 12 -42.29 -1.52 -36.11
CA ARG A 12 -42.81 -0.31 -35.42
C ARG A 12 -43.16 -0.66 -33.96
N ASP A 13 -42.27 -0.32 -33.04
CA ASP A 13 -42.71 0.44 -31.88
C ASP A 13 -41.62 1.42 -31.49
N SER A 14 -42.03 2.68 -31.42
CA SER A 14 -41.22 3.85 -31.18
C SER A 14 -41.71 4.48 -29.89
N SER A 15 -40.87 4.47 -28.86
CA SER A 15 -40.92 5.49 -27.81
C SER A 15 -39.51 5.95 -27.47
N GLU A 16 -39.19 7.15 -27.96
CA GLU A 16 -38.29 8.12 -27.34
C GLU A 16 -38.80 8.40 -25.91
N SER A 17 -38.04 8.76 -24.87
CA SER A 17 -36.65 9.18 -24.65
C SER A 17 -36.46 9.25 -23.12
N GLU A 18 -35.23 9.13 -22.62
CA GLU A 18 -34.63 10.01 -21.61
C GLU A 18 -33.14 9.67 -21.44
N GLU A 19 -32.29 10.67 -21.69
CA GLU A 19 -30.83 10.61 -21.63
C GLU A 19 -30.29 10.78 -20.20
N SER A 20 -29.19 10.06 -19.96
CA SER A 20 -28.03 10.38 -19.13
C SER A 20 -28.18 10.54 -17.60
N SER A 21 -27.49 9.65 -16.90
CA SER A 21 -26.70 10.00 -15.73
C SER A 21 -25.47 9.11 -15.78
N ASP A 22 -24.30 9.71 -16.03
CA ASP A 22 -23.01 9.02 -16.07
C ASP A 22 -22.79 8.26 -14.75
N GLY A 23 -22.84 6.94 -14.85
CA GLY A 23 -22.54 6.01 -13.77
C GLY A 23 -21.37 5.16 -14.23
N GLU A 24 -20.21 5.43 -13.64
CA GLU A 24 -19.03 4.59 -13.78
C GLU A 24 -19.38 3.14 -13.46
N ALA A 25 -19.06 2.24 -14.38
CA ALA A 25 -19.63 0.91 -14.45
C ALA A 25 -19.15 0.02 -13.28
N SER A 26 -19.96 -0.10 -12.23
CA SER A 26 -19.76 -1.12 -11.19
C SER A 26 -20.06 -2.50 -11.78
N ILE A 27 -19.03 -3.32 -11.92
CA ILE A 27 -19.08 -4.66 -12.50
C ILE A 27 -19.63 -5.64 -11.46
N LYS A 28 -20.96 -5.71 -11.32
CA LYS A 28 -21.57 -6.92 -10.75
C LYS A 28 -21.45 -8.05 -11.77
N SER A 29 -20.33 -8.78 -11.70
CA SER A 29 -20.06 -10.12 -12.25
C SER A 29 -21.13 -10.68 -13.21
N THR A 30 -21.04 -10.34 -14.50
CA THR A 30 -21.41 -11.18 -15.68
C THR A 30 -21.13 -10.54 -17.04
N ARG A 31 -20.62 -9.31 -17.13
CA ARG A 31 -20.03 -8.82 -18.39
C ARG A 31 -18.55 -9.22 -18.39
N SER A 32 -18.26 -10.33 -19.04
CA SER A 32 -16.91 -10.76 -19.37
C SER A 32 -16.05 -9.56 -19.83
N CYS A 33 -14.81 -9.47 -19.34
CA CYS A 33 -13.80 -8.50 -19.80
C CYS A 33 -13.63 -8.43 -21.34
N SER A 34 -14.22 -9.37 -22.08
CA SER A 34 -14.33 -9.36 -23.54
C SER A 34 -15.05 -8.15 -24.15
N SER A 35 -15.60 -7.21 -23.36
CA SER A 35 -16.25 -6.00 -23.90
C SER A 35 -15.35 -4.76 -24.00
N TYR A 36 -14.12 -4.80 -23.48
CA TYR A 36 -13.15 -3.75 -23.76
C TYR A 36 -12.26 -4.22 -24.91
N ASN A 37 -12.49 -3.72 -26.11
CA ASN A 37 -11.55 -3.83 -27.23
C ASN A 37 -10.33 -2.93 -26.91
N LEU A 38 -9.55 -3.29 -25.90
CA LEU A 38 -8.26 -2.66 -25.65
C LEU A 38 -7.30 -3.26 -26.66
N GLU A 39 -6.89 -2.45 -27.63
CA GLU A 39 -5.79 -2.82 -28.50
C GLU A 39 -4.49 -2.76 -27.67
N PRO A 40 -3.79 -3.89 -27.49
CA PRO A 40 -2.57 -3.90 -26.70
C PRO A 40 -1.47 -3.10 -27.39
N ILE A 41 -0.72 -2.30 -26.64
CA ILE A 41 0.43 -1.57 -27.17
C ILE A 41 1.64 -2.50 -27.16
N LEU A 42 2.19 -2.75 -28.36
CA LEU A 42 3.37 -3.57 -28.55
C LEU A 42 4.56 -2.67 -28.88
N GLU A 43 5.53 -2.61 -27.97
CA GLU A 43 6.73 -1.79 -28.10
C GLU A 43 7.96 -2.58 -27.68
N ASN A 44 9.02 -2.52 -28.48
CA ASN A 44 10.31 -3.17 -28.19
C ASN A 44 10.22 -4.69 -27.92
N GLY A 45 9.15 -5.36 -28.37
CA GLY A 45 8.89 -6.78 -28.12
C GLY A 45 8.20 -7.09 -26.79
N ARG A 46 7.69 -6.07 -26.09
CA ARG A 46 6.90 -6.18 -24.85
C ARG A 46 5.49 -5.64 -25.07
N ARG A 47 4.55 -6.05 -24.22
CA ARG A 47 3.15 -5.56 -24.23
C ARG A 47 2.92 -4.58 -23.08
N TYR A 48 2.18 -3.51 -23.32
CA TYR A 48 1.84 -2.50 -22.32
C TYR A 48 0.35 -2.17 -22.32
N CYS A 49 -0.12 -1.63 -21.20
CA CYS A 49 -1.52 -1.23 -20.98
C CYS A 49 -1.90 0.10 -21.66
N ASP A 50 -0.94 1.03 -21.78
CA ASP A 50 -1.12 2.34 -22.41
C ASP A 50 0.22 2.86 -22.99
N GLU A 51 0.21 4.11 -23.47
CA GLU A 51 1.40 4.78 -24.04
C GLU A 51 2.32 5.41 -22.96
N ILE A 52 1.92 5.40 -21.69
CA ILE A 52 2.54 6.23 -20.64
C ILE A 52 3.20 5.37 -19.56
N TYR A 53 2.50 4.37 -19.04
CA TYR A 53 2.97 3.53 -17.94
C TYR A 53 4.22 2.74 -18.35
N PHE A 54 5.25 2.75 -17.52
CA PHE A 54 6.56 2.28 -17.95
C PHE A 54 6.74 0.76 -17.90
N MET A 55 5.94 0.04 -17.11
CA MET A 55 6.06 -1.41 -16.97
C MET A 55 5.16 -2.15 -17.97
N PRO A 56 5.65 -3.25 -18.56
CA PRO A 56 4.82 -4.10 -19.41
C PRO A 56 3.75 -4.85 -18.62
N ASN A 57 2.81 -5.49 -19.32
CA ASN A 57 1.79 -6.38 -18.77
C ASN A 57 1.72 -7.71 -19.54
N ASP A 58 2.88 -8.24 -19.94
CA ASP A 58 3.05 -9.54 -20.63
C ASP A 58 3.38 -10.70 -19.68
N GLU A 59 3.49 -11.92 -20.22
CA GLU A 59 3.73 -13.16 -19.45
C GLU A 59 5.03 -13.13 -18.63
N ALA A 60 6.09 -12.53 -19.17
CA ALA A 60 7.36 -12.40 -18.47
C ALA A 60 7.20 -11.50 -17.23
N GLU A 61 6.47 -10.39 -17.36
CA GLU A 61 6.20 -9.50 -16.23
C GLU A 61 5.26 -10.14 -15.21
N LEU A 62 4.23 -10.86 -15.65
CA LEU A 62 3.37 -11.66 -14.77
C LEU A 62 4.19 -12.61 -13.89
N THR A 63 5.13 -13.34 -14.50
CA THR A 63 6.02 -14.27 -13.78
C THR A 63 6.85 -13.53 -12.73
N ARG A 64 7.42 -12.37 -13.09
CA ARG A 64 8.19 -11.53 -12.18
C ARG A 64 7.36 -11.03 -10.99
N LEU A 65 6.13 -10.58 -11.24
CA LEU A 65 5.20 -10.11 -10.21
C LEU A 65 4.79 -11.23 -9.25
N ASN A 66 4.61 -12.48 -9.72
CA ASN A 66 4.37 -13.62 -8.84
C ASN A 66 5.56 -13.87 -7.89
N ILE A 67 6.80 -13.77 -8.38
CA ILE A 67 8.01 -13.90 -7.54
C ILE A 67 8.04 -12.77 -6.50
N LEU A 68 7.77 -11.52 -6.91
CA LEU A 68 7.69 -10.40 -5.98
C LEU A 68 6.63 -10.60 -4.91
N HIS A 69 5.45 -11.09 -5.26
CA HIS A 69 4.40 -11.39 -4.28
C HIS A 69 4.89 -12.39 -3.22
N GLN A 70 5.59 -13.46 -3.62
CA GLN A 70 6.18 -14.43 -2.69
C GLN A 70 7.31 -13.81 -1.83
N ILE A 71 8.12 -12.91 -2.40
CA ILE A 71 9.13 -12.15 -1.62
C ILE A 71 8.44 -11.33 -0.52
N TYR A 72 7.36 -10.60 -0.85
CA TYR A 72 6.61 -9.82 0.14
C TYR A 72 6.02 -10.69 1.25
N LEU A 73 5.46 -11.86 0.93
CA LEU A 73 5.01 -12.80 1.95
C LEU A 73 6.14 -13.20 2.91
N ILE A 74 7.34 -13.49 2.39
CA ILE A 74 8.50 -13.80 3.25
C ILE A 74 8.87 -12.60 4.14
N LEU A 75 8.89 -11.38 3.57
CA LEU A 75 9.26 -10.16 4.31
C LEU A 75 8.25 -9.78 5.40
N LEU A 76 7.01 -10.22 5.26
CA LEU A 76 5.89 -9.95 6.15
C LEU A 76 5.50 -11.19 6.98
N ASP A 77 6.40 -12.16 7.13
CA ASP A 77 6.20 -13.37 7.94
C ASP A 77 4.93 -14.17 7.57
N GLY A 78 4.60 -14.20 6.29
CA GLY A 78 3.42 -14.86 5.72
C GLY A 78 2.14 -14.03 5.74
N ASN A 79 2.17 -12.80 6.25
CA ASN A 79 1.01 -11.91 6.26
C ASN A 79 0.91 -11.10 4.96
N LEU A 80 -0.32 -10.80 4.52
CA LEU A 80 -0.57 -9.97 3.33
C LEU A 80 -0.48 -8.47 3.62
N THR A 81 -0.62 -8.05 4.88
CA THR A 81 -0.59 -6.65 5.29
C THR A 81 0.04 -6.53 6.69
N THR A 82 0.66 -5.39 6.99
CA THR A 82 1.12 -5.06 8.35
C THR A 82 0.01 -4.47 9.22
N ILE A 83 -1.13 -4.13 8.61
CA ILE A 83 -2.28 -3.56 9.31
C ILE A 83 -3.03 -4.67 10.07
N PRO A 84 -3.29 -4.50 11.39
CA PRO A 84 -4.03 -5.47 12.18
C PRO A 84 -5.53 -5.37 11.89
N LEU A 85 -5.96 -5.90 10.74
CA LEU A 85 -7.38 -6.03 10.41
C LEU A 85 -8.05 -7.05 11.32
N ASN A 86 -9.30 -6.81 11.68
CA ASN A 86 -10.08 -7.75 12.49
C ASN A 86 -10.67 -8.84 11.58
N PRO A 87 -10.26 -10.12 11.69
CA PRO A 87 -10.74 -11.18 10.81
C PRO A 87 -12.24 -11.49 10.98
N LYS A 88 -12.82 -11.09 12.12
CA LYS A 88 -14.26 -11.24 12.39
C LYS A 88 -15.11 -10.09 11.85
N SER A 89 -14.47 -9.04 11.33
CA SER A 89 -15.15 -7.92 10.69
C SER A 89 -15.38 -8.19 9.20
N SER A 90 -16.11 -7.29 8.53
CA SER A 90 -16.30 -7.29 7.08
C SER A 90 -15.60 -6.07 6.48
N PRO A 91 -14.25 -6.05 6.46
CA PRO A 91 -13.52 -4.85 6.02
C PRO A 91 -13.78 -4.61 4.53
N ARG A 92 -13.94 -3.34 4.15
CA ARG A 92 -13.95 -2.93 2.75
C ARG A 92 -12.55 -2.47 2.36
N ILE A 93 -11.95 -3.12 1.38
CA ILE A 93 -10.54 -2.94 1.02
C ILE A 93 -10.44 -2.45 -0.43
N LEU A 94 -9.59 -1.46 -0.67
CA LEU A 94 -9.15 -1.06 -2.01
C LEU A 94 -7.71 -1.51 -2.20
N ASP A 95 -7.46 -2.32 -3.22
CA ASP A 95 -6.12 -2.67 -3.69
C ASP A 95 -5.86 -1.90 -4.99
N VAL A 96 -5.01 -0.88 -4.91
CA VAL A 96 -4.69 0.02 -6.02
C VAL A 96 -3.46 -0.50 -6.75
N GLY A 97 -3.57 -0.66 -8.08
CA GLY A 97 -2.52 -1.27 -8.88
C GLY A 97 -2.36 -2.76 -8.55
N THR A 98 -3.48 -3.50 -8.53
CA THR A 98 -3.52 -4.91 -8.12
C THR A 98 -2.68 -5.83 -9.03
N GLY A 99 -2.34 -5.35 -10.22
CA GLY A 99 -1.64 -6.10 -11.25
C GLY A 99 -2.41 -7.37 -11.63
N PRO A 100 -1.76 -8.54 -11.60
CA PRO A 100 -2.42 -9.84 -11.81
C PRO A 100 -3.45 -10.22 -10.74
N GLY A 101 -3.49 -9.52 -9.60
CA GLY A 101 -4.48 -9.75 -8.54
C GLY A 101 -4.10 -10.75 -7.46
N ASP A 102 -2.87 -11.30 -7.44
CA ASP A 102 -2.45 -12.33 -6.46
C ASP A 102 -2.74 -11.91 -5.01
N TRP A 103 -2.42 -10.65 -4.67
CA TRP A 103 -2.67 -10.10 -3.33
C TRP A 103 -4.16 -10.08 -3.00
N ALA A 104 -5.00 -9.54 -3.90
CA ALA A 104 -6.44 -9.49 -3.70
C ALA A 104 -7.07 -10.89 -3.60
N ILE A 105 -6.57 -11.85 -4.37
CA ILE A 105 -7.03 -13.25 -4.35
C ILE A 105 -6.71 -13.89 -3.00
N GLU A 106 -5.46 -13.81 -2.52
CA GLU A 106 -5.10 -14.38 -1.22
C GLU A 106 -5.81 -13.66 -0.06
N MET A 107 -5.96 -12.33 -0.15
CA MET A 107 -6.68 -11.53 0.83
C MET A 107 -8.16 -11.91 0.91
N SER A 108 -8.74 -12.31 -0.23
CA SER A 108 -10.12 -12.80 -0.30
C SER A 108 -10.32 -14.11 0.45
N ALA A 109 -9.29 -14.97 0.47
CA ALA A 109 -9.30 -16.24 1.17
C ALA A 109 -9.06 -16.06 2.68
N GLU A 110 -8.15 -15.16 3.07
CA GLU A 110 -7.87 -14.85 4.47
C GLU A 110 -9.04 -14.10 5.13
N TYR A 111 -9.70 -13.19 4.39
CA TYR A 111 -10.86 -12.41 4.86
C TYR A 111 -12.10 -12.68 3.99
N PRO A 112 -12.77 -13.84 4.13
CA PRO A 112 -13.90 -14.24 3.28
C PRO A 112 -15.12 -13.31 3.39
N ASN A 113 -15.22 -12.55 4.48
CA ASN A 113 -16.29 -11.57 4.70
C ASN A 113 -15.91 -10.15 4.28
N ALA A 114 -14.70 -9.92 3.79
CA ALA A 114 -14.29 -8.63 3.26
C ALA A 114 -15.06 -8.29 1.98
N LYS A 115 -14.99 -7.02 1.56
CA LYS A 115 -15.33 -6.61 0.21
C LYS A 115 -14.10 -5.95 -0.40
N ILE A 116 -13.46 -6.62 -1.34
CA ILE A 116 -12.20 -6.20 -1.95
C ILE A 116 -12.51 -5.63 -3.32
N ILE A 117 -12.03 -4.41 -3.58
CA ILE A 117 -11.97 -3.84 -4.92
C ILE A 117 -10.51 -3.86 -5.34
N ALA A 118 -10.22 -4.55 -6.43
CA ALA A 118 -8.88 -4.72 -6.98
C ALA A 118 -8.83 -3.94 -8.30
N SER A 119 -8.13 -2.82 -8.31
CA SER A 119 -8.11 -1.88 -9.43
C SER A 119 -6.76 -1.88 -10.12
N ASP A 120 -6.75 -1.90 -11.45
CA ASP A 120 -5.54 -1.72 -12.25
C ASP A 120 -5.84 -1.01 -13.58
N ILE A 121 -4.83 -0.37 -14.16
CA ILE A 121 -4.92 0.23 -15.49
C ILE A 121 -4.67 -0.80 -16.60
N GLY A 122 -3.97 -1.90 -16.29
CA GLY A 122 -3.63 -2.97 -17.21
C GLY A 122 -4.46 -4.22 -17.03
N VAL A 123 -4.69 -4.93 -18.13
CA VAL A 123 -5.27 -6.29 -18.12
C VAL A 123 -4.15 -7.31 -18.32
N PHE A 124 -4.06 -8.30 -17.43
CA PHE A 124 -3.11 -9.41 -17.53
C PHE A 124 -3.80 -10.66 -18.09
N ASP A 125 -3.04 -11.51 -18.81
CA ASP A 125 -3.57 -12.73 -19.45
C ASP A 125 -4.21 -13.72 -18.48
N SER A 126 -3.79 -13.69 -17.20
CA SER A 126 -4.26 -14.58 -16.15
C SER A 126 -5.39 -14.02 -15.28
N GLY A 127 -5.70 -12.71 -15.30
CA GLY A 127 -6.80 -12.23 -14.45
C GLY A 127 -6.90 -10.72 -14.19
N LEU A 128 -7.93 -10.13 -14.78
CA LEU A 128 -8.92 -9.30 -14.05
C LEU A 128 -10.35 -9.84 -14.24
N GLY A 129 -10.60 -10.68 -15.25
CA GLY A 129 -11.96 -11.09 -15.65
C GLY A 129 -12.29 -12.58 -15.62
N HIS A 130 -11.35 -13.45 -15.25
CA HIS A 130 -11.51 -14.91 -15.42
C HIS A 130 -11.87 -15.65 -14.13
N LEU A 131 -11.59 -15.05 -12.97
CA LEU A 131 -11.86 -15.63 -11.66
C LEU A 131 -13.09 -14.95 -11.04
N SER A 132 -14.15 -15.73 -10.83
CA SER A 132 -15.33 -15.27 -10.08
C SER A 132 -15.13 -15.59 -8.61
N LEU A 133 -14.65 -14.61 -7.85
CA LEU A 133 -14.53 -14.68 -6.40
C LEU A 133 -15.72 -13.94 -5.75
N PRO A 134 -16.35 -14.49 -4.70
CA PRO A 134 -17.59 -13.95 -4.15
C PRO A 134 -17.43 -12.57 -3.50
N ASN A 135 -16.20 -12.22 -3.09
CA ASN A 135 -15.86 -11.03 -2.32
C ASN A 135 -14.82 -10.11 -2.98
N VAL A 136 -14.43 -10.37 -4.25
CA VAL A 136 -13.49 -9.53 -5.01
C VAL A 136 -14.18 -8.96 -6.24
N ASP A 137 -14.04 -7.65 -6.44
CA ASP A 137 -14.48 -6.93 -7.63
C ASP A 137 -13.24 -6.34 -8.34
N PHE A 138 -12.91 -6.90 -9.50
CA PHE A 138 -11.79 -6.44 -10.32
C PHE A 138 -12.25 -5.31 -11.24
N GLN A 139 -11.52 -4.19 -11.24
CA GLN A 139 -11.87 -2.98 -11.96
C GLN A 139 -10.72 -2.50 -12.84
N LEU A 140 -11.02 -2.22 -14.10
CA LEU A 140 -10.10 -1.53 -14.99
C LEU A 140 -10.22 -0.03 -14.75
N ALA A 141 -9.28 0.57 -14.03
CA ALA A 141 -9.28 1.99 -13.71
C ALA A 141 -7.87 2.53 -13.47
N ASP A 142 -7.63 3.74 -13.99
CA ASP A 142 -6.41 4.49 -13.73
C ASP A 142 -6.52 5.18 -12.36
N ALA A 143 -5.64 4.82 -11.44
CA ALA A 143 -5.61 5.37 -10.08
C ALA A 143 -5.29 6.88 -10.03
N GLN A 144 -4.72 7.45 -11.10
CA GLN A 144 -4.49 8.90 -11.22
C GLN A 144 -5.77 9.69 -11.52
N SER A 145 -6.81 9.02 -12.00
CA SER A 145 -8.13 9.63 -12.20
C SER A 145 -8.83 9.86 -10.85
N GLU A 146 -9.90 10.68 -10.87
CA GLU A 146 -10.73 10.93 -9.69
C GLU A 146 -11.40 9.63 -9.22
N TRP A 147 -11.22 9.28 -7.95
CA TRP A 147 -11.88 8.12 -7.36
C TRP A 147 -13.35 8.46 -7.04
N THR A 148 -14.28 7.68 -7.57
CA THR A 148 -15.73 7.93 -7.45
C THR A 148 -16.43 7.07 -6.39
N TYR A 149 -15.67 6.45 -5.48
CA TYR A 149 -16.22 5.51 -4.50
C TYR A 149 -17.09 6.23 -3.45
N HIS A 150 -18.38 5.87 -3.38
CA HIS A 150 -19.30 6.47 -2.41
C HIS A 150 -19.24 5.85 -1.00
N GLN A 151 -18.73 4.62 -0.90
CA GLN A 151 -18.54 3.94 0.38
C GLN A 151 -17.09 4.06 0.80
N ALA A 152 -16.85 4.32 2.08
CA ALA A 152 -15.51 4.43 2.61
C ALA A 152 -14.83 3.05 2.72
N PHE A 153 -13.50 3.03 2.72
CA PHE A 153 -12.68 1.83 2.91
C PHE A 153 -12.12 1.75 4.33
N ASP A 154 -11.89 0.53 4.79
CA ASP A 154 -11.14 0.19 5.99
C ASP A 154 -9.63 0.20 5.73
N LEU A 155 -9.23 -0.24 4.55
CA LEU A 155 -7.84 -0.31 4.08
C LEU A 155 -7.75 0.13 2.62
N VAL A 156 -6.80 1.01 2.33
CA VAL A 156 -6.27 1.26 0.99
C VAL A 156 -4.86 0.68 0.96
N HIS A 157 -4.66 -0.36 0.15
CA HIS A 157 -3.38 -1.03 -0.06
C HIS A 157 -2.81 -0.62 -1.42
N ILE A 158 -1.50 -0.33 -1.44
CA ILE A 158 -0.75 0.07 -2.62
C ILE A 158 0.61 -0.61 -2.56
N ARG A 159 1.04 -1.31 -3.62
CA ARG A 159 2.32 -2.01 -3.60
C ARG A 159 3.03 -2.03 -4.95
N GLY A 160 4.31 -1.66 -4.96
CA GLY A 160 5.16 -1.73 -6.15
C GLY A 160 4.74 -0.77 -7.27
N LEU A 161 4.35 0.45 -6.90
CA LEU A 161 3.90 1.50 -7.82
C LEU A 161 4.86 2.69 -7.91
N SER A 162 6.11 2.55 -7.45
CA SER A 162 7.20 3.48 -7.72
C SER A 162 7.26 3.81 -9.22
N GLY A 163 7.25 5.10 -9.56
CA GLY A 163 7.18 5.57 -10.95
C GLY A 163 5.81 5.44 -11.64
N ALA A 164 4.76 4.96 -10.98
CA ALA A 164 3.42 4.85 -11.59
C ALA A 164 2.68 6.20 -11.64
N PHE A 165 2.98 7.11 -10.71
CA PHE A 165 2.21 8.34 -10.52
C PHE A 165 3.09 9.59 -10.66
N ARG A 166 2.56 10.62 -11.33
CA ARG A 166 3.20 11.96 -11.37
C ARG A 166 3.08 12.71 -10.06
N ASP A 167 1.96 12.52 -9.36
CA ASP A 167 1.61 13.24 -8.14
C ASP A 167 1.12 12.26 -7.05
N TRP A 168 2.07 11.77 -6.26
CA TRP A 168 1.78 10.93 -5.10
C TRP A 168 0.99 11.66 -4.00
N GLU A 169 1.10 12.98 -3.88
CA GLU A 169 0.30 13.72 -2.89
C GLU A 169 -1.19 13.65 -3.23
N SER A 170 -1.54 13.74 -4.52
CA SER A 170 -2.91 13.54 -4.98
C SER A 170 -3.42 12.16 -4.58
N ILE A 171 -2.64 11.09 -4.82
CA ILE A 171 -2.99 9.72 -4.42
C ILE A 171 -3.24 9.61 -2.91
N TYR A 172 -2.37 10.21 -2.08
CA TYR A 172 -2.58 10.23 -0.63
C TYR A 172 -3.84 11.01 -0.22
N LYS A 173 -4.15 12.13 -0.88
CA LYS A 173 -5.40 12.88 -0.64
C LYS A 173 -6.64 12.09 -1.06
N GLN A 174 -6.59 11.35 -2.17
CA GLN A 174 -7.68 10.48 -2.61
C GLN A 174 -7.87 9.32 -1.62
N ALA A 175 -6.80 8.65 -1.20
CA ALA A 175 -6.84 7.62 -0.18
C ALA A 175 -7.41 8.15 1.14
N PHE A 176 -6.92 9.30 1.61
CA PHE A 176 -7.42 9.92 2.83
C PHE A 176 -8.92 10.23 2.72
N THR A 177 -9.39 10.78 1.60
CA THR A 177 -10.80 11.10 1.38
C THR A 177 -11.69 9.86 1.47
N HIS A 178 -11.26 8.78 0.82
CA HIS A 178 -12.04 7.55 0.70
C HIS A 178 -11.90 6.57 1.87
N LEU A 179 -11.00 6.81 2.82
CA LEU A 179 -10.92 6.03 4.05
C LEU A 179 -11.99 6.45 5.05
N ARG A 180 -12.50 5.50 5.84
CA ARG A 180 -13.35 5.83 7.00
C ARG A 180 -12.48 6.39 8.13
N PRO A 181 -13.05 7.13 9.09
CA PRO A 181 -12.33 7.43 10.34
C PRO A 181 -11.78 6.16 10.99
N GLY A 182 -10.48 6.14 11.28
CA GLY A 182 -9.76 4.99 11.81
C GLY A 182 -9.34 3.94 10.77
N GLY A 183 -9.63 4.12 9.48
CA GLY A 183 -9.11 3.28 8.40
C GLY A 183 -7.64 3.58 8.08
N TYR A 184 -7.00 2.69 7.34
CA TYR A 184 -5.55 2.71 7.09
C TYR A 184 -5.20 2.84 5.62
N ILE A 185 -4.09 3.51 5.34
CA ILE A 185 -3.33 3.35 4.11
C ILE A 185 -2.08 2.50 4.41
N GLU A 186 -1.73 1.61 3.50
CA GLU A 186 -0.46 0.88 3.49
C GLU A 186 0.15 0.98 2.10
N VAL A 187 1.40 1.45 2.03
CA VAL A 187 2.16 1.57 0.79
C VAL A 187 3.48 0.84 0.95
N ALA A 188 3.76 -0.12 0.08
CA ALA A 188 4.97 -0.93 0.13
C ALA A 188 5.71 -0.87 -1.21
N ASP A 189 6.98 -0.46 -1.19
CA ASP A 189 7.75 -0.34 -2.43
C ASP A 189 9.24 -0.69 -2.29
N ALA A 190 9.78 -1.10 -3.41
CA ALA A 190 11.19 -1.32 -3.68
C ALA A 190 11.40 -1.23 -5.19
N ASP A 191 12.35 -0.40 -5.62
CA ASP A 191 12.58 -0.18 -7.03
C ASP A 191 14.09 -0.26 -7.34
N PRO A 192 14.54 -1.19 -8.19
CA PRO A 192 15.95 -1.31 -8.54
C PRO A 192 16.53 -0.09 -9.29
N ALA A 193 15.67 0.78 -9.85
CA ALA A 193 16.05 2.06 -10.46
C ALA A 193 16.17 3.21 -9.45
N ALA A 194 15.74 3.01 -8.21
CA ALA A 194 15.53 4.03 -7.18
C ALA A 194 16.71 4.20 -6.20
N ASP A 195 17.94 3.88 -6.62
CA ASP A 195 19.11 3.81 -5.73
C ASP A 195 18.91 2.86 -4.52
N THR A 196 17.93 1.95 -4.60
CA THR A 196 17.63 1.03 -3.49
C THR A 196 18.63 -0.10 -3.40
N ILE A 197 19.35 -0.40 -4.49
CA ILE A 197 20.38 -1.44 -4.51
C ILE A 197 21.70 -0.84 -4.04
N THR A 198 22.21 -1.35 -2.92
CA THR A 198 23.48 -0.94 -2.32
C THR A 198 24.41 -2.13 -2.18
N SER A 199 25.71 -1.86 -2.10
CA SER A 199 26.71 -2.86 -1.72
C SER A 199 27.07 -2.74 -0.23
N ILE A 200 27.52 -3.84 0.39
CA ILE A 200 27.96 -3.86 1.80
C ILE A 200 29.06 -2.80 2.09
N ASP A 201 29.88 -2.45 1.10
CA ASP A 201 30.94 -1.45 1.28
C ASP A 201 30.40 -0.02 1.48
N GLU A 202 29.16 0.26 1.06
CA GLU A 202 28.52 1.58 1.20
C GLU A 202 27.74 1.73 2.52
N THR A 203 27.35 0.63 3.18
CA THR A 203 26.49 0.65 4.37
C THR A 203 27.24 0.64 5.69
N TYR A 204 28.55 0.37 5.69
CA TYR A 204 29.37 0.30 6.91
C TYR A 204 29.84 1.65 7.46
N SER A 205 29.51 2.79 6.83
CA SER A 205 29.93 4.11 7.32
C SER A 205 28.93 4.85 8.21
N GLU A 206 27.66 4.43 8.33
CA GLU A 206 26.63 5.27 9.00
C GLU A 206 25.71 4.57 10.03
N SER A 207 26.08 3.43 10.61
CA SER A 207 25.23 2.82 11.67
C SER A 207 25.96 2.19 12.85
N ILE A 208 27.00 2.85 13.37
CA ILE A 208 27.44 2.64 14.76
C ILE A 208 27.66 4.00 15.42
N ASN A 209 26.58 4.54 16.00
CA ASN A 209 26.52 5.27 17.28
C ASN A 209 25.34 6.24 17.27
N SER A 210 24.22 5.89 17.92
CA SER A 210 23.59 6.76 18.94
C SER A 210 22.35 6.08 19.51
N THR A 211 22.52 5.43 20.65
CA THR A 211 21.52 5.46 21.72
C THR A 211 21.73 6.78 22.46
N GLY A 212 20.77 7.71 22.42
CA GLY A 212 20.82 8.93 23.23
C GLY A 212 19.90 10.04 22.74
N GLU A 213 18.82 10.25 23.49
CA GLU A 213 18.10 11.50 23.77
C GLU A 213 18.06 12.61 22.70
N ASN A 214 16.84 12.86 22.19
CA ASN A 214 16.53 14.00 21.33
C ASN A 214 16.45 15.30 22.14
N THR A 215 17.27 16.29 21.79
CA THR A 215 16.99 17.72 22.06
C THR A 215 16.89 18.48 20.74
N PRO A 216 16.03 19.50 20.62
CA PRO A 216 15.75 20.17 19.35
C PRO A 216 16.81 21.25 19.05
N ASN A 217 17.49 21.17 17.90
CA ASN A 217 18.39 22.23 17.44
C ASN A 217 18.19 22.58 15.95
N ASP A 218 17.73 23.82 15.76
CA ASP A 218 18.27 24.90 14.90
C ASP A 218 18.77 24.57 13.45
N PRO A 219 18.20 25.19 12.39
CA PRO A 219 18.53 24.87 11.01
C PRO A 219 19.70 25.73 10.50
N THR A 220 20.93 25.38 10.88
CA THR A 220 22.13 25.83 10.15
C THR A 220 23.29 24.85 10.34
N THR A 221 23.26 23.73 9.62
CA THR A 221 24.50 22.98 9.36
C THR A 221 24.42 22.32 7.99
N THR A 222 25.07 22.96 7.02
CA THR A 222 25.35 22.38 5.72
C THR A 222 26.38 21.28 5.91
N THR A 223 25.95 20.03 6.01
CA THR A 223 26.85 18.88 5.99
C THR A 223 27.24 18.60 4.54
N THR A 224 28.43 19.05 4.15
CA THR A 224 29.09 18.66 2.91
C THR A 224 29.53 17.20 3.01
N ASN A 225 28.80 16.29 2.35
CA ASN A 225 29.24 14.92 2.14
C ASN A 225 30.45 14.92 1.21
N ALA A 226 31.62 14.59 1.76
CA ALA A 226 32.80 14.27 0.97
C ALA A 226 32.57 12.90 0.31
N LYS A 227 32.06 12.91 -0.92
CA LYS A 227 32.08 11.74 -1.80
C LYS A 227 33.53 11.32 -2.00
N SER A 228 33.84 10.03 -1.87
CA SER A 228 35.12 9.49 -2.30
C SER A 228 35.20 9.56 -3.83
N GLU A 229 35.70 10.67 -4.34
CA GLU A 229 36.00 10.89 -5.75
C GLU A 229 37.19 9.99 -6.15
N ASN A 230 36.93 8.80 -6.76
CA ASN A 230 37.79 8.18 -7.80
C ASN A 230 37.42 6.75 -8.25
N SER A 231 36.30 6.13 -7.83
CA SER A 231 35.88 4.84 -8.41
C SER A 231 35.06 5.03 -9.68
N THR A 232 35.40 4.32 -10.77
CA THR A 232 34.55 4.24 -11.96
C THR A 232 33.19 3.62 -11.58
N PRO A 233 32.06 4.22 -11.97
CA PRO A 233 30.75 3.67 -11.61
C PRO A 233 30.55 2.29 -12.24
N THR A 234 29.95 1.38 -11.48
CA THR A 234 29.62 0.03 -11.95
C THR A 234 28.55 0.08 -13.05
N THR A 235 28.36 -1.03 -13.77
CA THR A 235 27.32 -1.11 -14.81
C THR A 235 25.94 -0.99 -14.20
N LEU A 236 25.71 -1.61 -13.03
CA LEU A 236 24.46 -1.47 -12.30
C LEU A 236 24.18 0.00 -11.91
N GLN A 237 25.19 0.73 -11.46
CA GLN A 237 25.05 2.16 -11.14
C GLN A 237 24.73 3.01 -12.38
N LYS A 238 25.34 2.70 -13.54
CA LYS A 238 25.01 3.36 -14.82
C LYS A 238 23.58 3.06 -15.25
N TYR A 239 23.14 1.81 -15.10
CA TYR A 239 21.77 1.40 -15.39
C TYR A 239 20.76 2.15 -14.52
N ALA A 240 20.94 2.14 -13.20
CA ALA A 240 20.08 2.88 -12.28
C ALA A 240 20.03 4.37 -12.61
N SER A 241 21.19 5.01 -12.86
CA SER A 241 21.27 6.42 -13.22
C SER A 241 20.57 6.75 -14.55
N ALA A 242 20.68 5.88 -15.55
CA ALA A 242 20.00 6.05 -16.84
C ALA A 242 18.48 5.95 -16.68
N LEU A 243 17.99 4.99 -15.88
CA LEU A 243 16.58 4.85 -15.56
C LEU A 243 16.04 6.05 -14.79
N GLN A 244 16.76 6.50 -13.75
CA GLN A 244 16.36 7.65 -12.96
C GLN A 244 16.30 8.93 -13.80
N THR A 245 17.25 9.12 -14.71
CA THR A 245 17.25 10.25 -15.65
C THR A 245 16.02 10.19 -16.57
N ALA A 246 15.77 9.05 -17.21
CA ALA A 246 14.62 8.87 -18.10
C ALA A 246 13.27 9.03 -17.37
N ALA A 247 13.17 8.53 -16.14
CA ALA A 247 12.01 8.63 -15.27
C ALA A 247 11.71 10.10 -14.88
N ASN A 248 12.75 10.84 -14.49
CA ASN A 248 12.64 12.26 -14.17
C ASN A 248 12.23 13.10 -15.39
N GLU A 249 12.79 12.82 -16.56
CA GLU A 249 12.39 13.49 -17.82
C GLU A 249 10.93 13.20 -18.21
N ALA A 250 10.43 12.00 -17.89
CA ALA A 250 9.03 11.62 -18.12
C ALA A 250 8.05 12.24 -17.11
N GLY A 251 8.56 12.81 -16.00
CA GLY A 251 7.75 13.31 -14.89
C GLY A 251 7.20 12.22 -13.96
N TYR A 252 7.82 11.04 -13.98
CA TYR A 252 7.45 9.88 -13.15
C TYR A 252 8.68 9.45 -12.35
N PRO A 253 9.09 10.20 -11.32
CA PRO A 253 10.30 9.90 -10.57
C PRO A 253 10.25 8.49 -9.98
N ARG A 254 11.37 7.77 -10.15
CA ARG A 254 11.56 6.41 -9.63
C ARG A 254 12.56 6.47 -8.50
N ASP A 255 12.03 6.60 -7.30
CA ASP A 255 12.75 6.59 -6.03
C ASP A 255 11.82 6.14 -4.88
N LEU A 256 12.34 6.00 -3.66
CA LEU A 256 11.52 5.80 -2.46
C LEU A 256 11.10 7.12 -1.77
N ALA A 257 11.32 8.28 -2.40
CA ALA A 257 10.98 9.58 -1.82
C ALA A 257 9.48 9.80 -1.71
N HIS A 258 8.67 9.10 -2.53
CA HIS A 258 7.22 9.09 -2.39
C HIS A 258 6.75 8.48 -1.05
N LEU A 259 7.50 7.54 -0.47
CA LEU A 259 7.25 6.92 0.84
C LEU A 259 7.71 7.81 2.01
N ASN A 260 7.52 9.11 1.88
CA ASN A 260 7.86 10.12 2.86
C ASN A 260 6.70 10.34 3.84
N THR A 261 6.97 10.25 5.14
CA THR A 261 5.98 10.41 6.21
C THR A 261 5.38 11.82 6.28
N ALA A 262 6.10 12.86 5.84
CA ALA A 262 5.60 14.22 5.78
C ALA A 262 4.47 14.37 4.74
N ALA A 263 4.54 13.66 3.60
CA ALA A 263 3.48 13.70 2.59
C ALA A 263 2.17 13.07 3.11
N LEU A 264 2.27 11.95 3.82
CA LEU A 264 1.11 11.35 4.52
C LEU A 264 0.57 12.29 5.61
N SER A 265 1.46 12.91 6.40
CA SER A 265 1.06 13.85 7.44
C SER A 265 0.33 15.06 6.85
N ALA A 266 0.83 15.61 5.74
CA ALA A 266 0.21 16.72 5.01
C ALA A 266 -1.17 16.35 4.43
N ALA A 267 -1.36 15.09 4.02
CA ALA A 267 -2.67 14.57 3.62
C ALA A 267 -3.63 14.36 4.81
N GLY A 268 -3.14 14.42 6.05
CA GLY A 268 -3.94 14.35 7.29
C GLY A 268 -3.86 13.01 8.03
N PHE A 269 -3.02 12.07 7.59
CA PHE A 269 -2.81 10.80 8.29
C PHE A 269 -2.11 11.01 9.63
N VAL A 270 -2.44 10.15 10.60
CA VAL A 270 -1.81 10.06 11.93
C VAL A 270 -1.33 8.64 12.16
N ASP A 271 -0.64 8.39 13.29
CA ASP A 271 -0.11 7.08 13.64
C ASP A 271 0.77 6.48 12.52
N ILE A 272 1.56 7.34 11.86
CA ILE A 272 2.37 6.95 10.69
C ILE A 272 3.54 6.09 11.13
N ARG A 273 3.71 4.94 10.50
CA ARG A 273 4.81 4.00 10.79
C ARG A 273 5.57 3.68 9.52
N VAL A 274 6.88 3.51 9.66
CA VAL A 274 7.78 3.09 8.61
C VAL A 274 8.42 1.78 9.03
N LEU A 275 8.36 0.79 8.15
CA LEU A 275 9.05 -0.47 8.27
C LEU A 275 10.02 -0.59 7.11
N GLU A 276 11.32 -0.70 7.40
CA GLU A 276 12.34 -0.96 6.39
C GLU A 276 12.89 -2.38 6.56
N ARG A 277 13.14 -3.01 5.41
CA ARG A 277 13.75 -4.33 5.29
C ARG A 277 14.85 -4.29 4.25
N THR A 278 16.04 -4.71 4.65
CA THR A 278 17.17 -4.86 3.74
C THR A 278 17.23 -6.30 3.25
N VAL A 279 17.00 -6.48 1.95
CA VAL A 279 16.82 -7.78 1.31
C VAL A 279 18.08 -8.12 0.51
N PRO A 280 18.70 -9.30 0.70
CA PRO A 280 19.86 -9.68 -0.10
C PRO A 280 19.49 -9.87 -1.57
N ILE A 281 20.45 -9.65 -2.46
CA ILE A 281 20.37 -9.98 -3.88
C ILE A 281 21.55 -10.90 -4.20
N GLY A 282 21.25 -12.16 -4.52
CA GLY A 282 22.23 -13.15 -4.92
C GLY A 282 22.29 -14.38 -4.02
N LEU A 283 23.25 -15.26 -4.32
CA LEU A 283 23.42 -16.57 -3.68
C LEU A 283 24.48 -16.58 -2.56
N TRP A 284 25.02 -15.41 -2.23
CA TRP A 284 26.11 -15.22 -1.28
C TRP A 284 25.72 -15.33 0.21
N PRO A 285 24.45 -15.16 0.66
CA PRO A 285 24.13 -15.37 2.07
C PRO A 285 24.40 -16.81 2.52
N GLU A 286 24.87 -16.96 3.77
CA GLU A 286 25.13 -18.27 4.37
C GLU A 286 23.88 -18.87 5.02
N ASP A 287 23.05 -18.05 5.65
CA ASP A 287 21.77 -18.48 6.22
C ASP A 287 20.82 -18.98 5.13
N ILE A 288 20.11 -20.07 5.39
CA ILE A 288 19.29 -20.74 4.38
C ILE A 288 18.05 -19.93 3.99
N HIS A 289 17.48 -19.16 4.92
CA HIS A 289 16.34 -18.31 4.66
C HIS A 289 16.77 -17.05 3.88
N GLU A 290 17.84 -16.38 4.32
CA GLU A 290 18.41 -15.25 3.57
C GLU A 290 18.89 -15.66 2.17
N LYS A 291 19.44 -16.87 2.01
CA LYS A 291 19.88 -17.38 0.70
C LYS A 291 18.71 -17.68 -0.22
N THR A 292 17.61 -18.21 0.31
CA THR A 292 16.38 -18.44 -0.46
C THR A 292 15.80 -17.11 -0.92
N LEU A 293 15.65 -16.16 0.01
CA LEU A 293 15.19 -14.80 -0.28
C LEU A 293 16.11 -14.11 -1.30
N GLY A 294 17.43 -14.17 -1.11
CA GLY A 294 18.42 -13.57 -2.01
C GLY A 294 18.42 -14.15 -3.42
N LYS A 295 18.18 -15.46 -3.54
CA LYS A 295 17.96 -16.11 -4.85
C LYS A 295 16.69 -15.60 -5.53
N MET A 296 15.59 -15.49 -4.79
CA MET A 296 14.31 -15.01 -5.35
C MET A 296 14.44 -13.56 -5.83
N THR A 297 15.05 -12.69 -5.02
CA THR A 297 15.27 -11.28 -5.37
C THR A 297 16.21 -11.14 -6.56
N LEU A 298 17.26 -11.98 -6.66
CA LEU A 298 18.13 -12.02 -7.83
C LEU A 298 17.33 -12.37 -9.10
N ILE A 299 16.50 -13.41 -9.05
CA ILE A 299 15.69 -13.81 -10.22
C ILE A 299 14.71 -12.68 -10.58
N ALA A 300 14.01 -12.09 -9.60
CA ALA A 300 13.08 -10.99 -9.85
C ALA A 300 13.77 -9.75 -10.46
N LEU A 301 15.01 -9.45 -10.06
CA LEU A 301 15.81 -8.39 -10.66
C LEU A 301 16.17 -8.72 -12.11
N LEU A 302 16.69 -9.92 -12.38
CA LEU A 302 17.10 -10.34 -13.72
C LEU A 302 15.93 -10.36 -14.72
N GLU A 303 14.79 -10.94 -14.33
CA GLU A 303 13.56 -10.93 -15.15
C GLU A 303 13.01 -9.50 -15.37
N GLY A 304 13.34 -8.57 -14.47
CA GLY A 304 12.91 -7.18 -14.54
C GLY A 304 13.79 -6.26 -15.38
N LEU A 305 15.04 -6.62 -15.68
CA LEU A 305 16.01 -5.67 -16.28
C LEU A 305 15.49 -5.03 -17.57
N GLU A 306 14.98 -5.83 -18.50
CA GLU A 306 14.38 -5.28 -19.72
C GLU A 306 13.05 -4.56 -19.45
N ALA A 307 12.20 -5.11 -18.58
CA ALA A 307 10.89 -4.54 -18.26
C ALA A 307 11.02 -3.12 -17.68
N TYR A 308 12.01 -2.90 -16.83
CA TYR A 308 12.31 -1.60 -16.25
C TYR A 308 12.97 -0.61 -17.21
N ALA A 309 13.64 -1.11 -18.27
CA ALA A 309 14.55 -0.29 -19.06
C ALA A 309 14.06 0.04 -20.46
N LEU A 310 13.43 -0.91 -21.15
CA LEU A 310 13.16 -0.77 -22.57
C LEU A 310 12.36 0.49 -22.87
N ARG A 311 11.15 0.65 -22.32
CA ARG A 311 10.33 1.83 -22.58
C ARG A 311 10.97 3.12 -22.05
N PRO A 312 11.41 3.24 -20.78
CA PRO A 312 12.03 4.47 -20.29
C PRO A 312 13.24 4.92 -21.11
N LEU A 313 14.17 4.00 -21.42
CA LEU A 313 15.40 4.36 -22.13
C LEU A 313 15.15 4.67 -23.61
N THR A 314 14.21 4.00 -24.28
CA THR A 314 13.94 4.28 -25.70
C THR A 314 13.01 5.47 -25.90
N ALA A 315 11.97 5.63 -25.08
CA ALA A 315 10.97 6.68 -25.25
C ALA A 315 11.46 8.04 -24.71
N SER A 316 11.98 8.07 -23.48
CA SER A 316 12.48 9.30 -22.84
C SER A 316 13.97 9.47 -23.06
N GLY A 317 14.76 8.42 -22.78
CA GLY A 317 16.22 8.46 -22.86
C GLY A 317 16.78 8.55 -24.28
N LYS A 318 15.98 8.24 -25.31
CA LYS A 318 16.36 8.21 -26.74
C LYS A 318 17.49 7.21 -27.07
N TRP A 319 17.63 6.15 -26.29
CA TRP A 319 18.52 5.04 -26.57
C TRP A 319 17.95 4.20 -27.70
N SER A 320 18.81 3.56 -28.49
CA SER A 320 18.35 2.46 -29.33
C SER A 320 17.99 1.24 -28.47
N VAL A 321 17.11 0.40 -29.00
CA VAL A 321 16.70 -0.85 -28.33
C VAL A 321 17.92 -1.74 -28.06
N ASP A 322 18.86 -1.81 -29.01
CA ASP A 322 20.07 -2.63 -28.90
C ASP A 322 21.01 -2.12 -27.81
N GLU A 323 21.16 -0.79 -27.66
CA GLU A 323 21.96 -0.20 -26.56
C GLU A 323 21.33 -0.48 -25.20
N ALA A 324 20.00 -0.36 -25.07
CA ALA A 324 19.29 -0.66 -23.83
C ALA A 324 19.43 -2.13 -23.42
N ARG A 325 19.29 -3.06 -24.39
CA ARG A 325 19.49 -4.50 -24.15
C ARG A 325 20.92 -4.84 -23.80
N ALA A 326 21.89 -4.29 -24.52
CA ALA A 326 23.31 -4.49 -24.20
C ALA A 326 23.64 -4.02 -22.78
N LEU A 327 23.04 -2.91 -22.31
CA LEU A 327 23.18 -2.48 -20.92
C LEU A 327 22.57 -3.48 -19.93
N CYS A 328 21.37 -4.01 -20.22
CA CYS A 328 20.74 -5.05 -19.39
C CYS A 328 21.61 -6.32 -19.29
N GLU A 329 22.18 -6.78 -20.41
CA GLU A 329 23.08 -7.94 -20.45
C GLU A 329 24.34 -7.71 -19.58
N MET A 330 24.98 -6.55 -19.70
CA MET A 330 26.14 -6.20 -18.88
C MET A 330 25.80 -6.15 -17.38
N VAL A 331 24.61 -5.63 -17.02
CA VAL A 331 24.14 -5.62 -15.62
C VAL A 331 23.89 -7.03 -15.12
N GLN A 332 23.27 -7.89 -15.94
CA GLN A 332 23.03 -9.29 -15.59
C GLN A 332 24.35 -10.02 -15.28
N GLU A 333 25.38 -9.85 -16.11
CA GLU A 333 26.70 -10.43 -15.88
C GLU A 333 27.34 -9.93 -14.57
N GLU A 334 27.26 -8.61 -14.31
CA GLU A 334 27.77 -8.00 -13.08
C GLU A 334 27.07 -8.54 -11.83
N VAL A 335 25.72 -8.51 -11.82
CA VAL A 335 24.91 -8.89 -10.66
C VAL A 335 25.05 -10.38 -10.34
N LEU A 336 25.21 -11.24 -11.34
CA LEU A 336 25.43 -12.68 -11.15
C LEU A 336 26.76 -12.99 -10.43
N GLN A 337 27.76 -12.12 -10.55
CA GLN A 337 29.07 -12.27 -9.89
C GLN A 337 29.18 -11.47 -8.59
N ALA A 338 28.29 -10.51 -8.38
CA ALA A 338 28.34 -9.62 -7.24
C ALA A 338 28.07 -10.35 -5.92
N LYS A 339 28.75 -9.89 -4.86
CA LYS A 339 28.53 -10.32 -3.48
C LYS A 339 28.16 -9.12 -2.64
N GLY A 340 27.24 -9.32 -1.71
CA GLY A 340 26.83 -8.25 -0.79
C GLY A 340 25.88 -7.22 -1.39
N LEU A 341 25.34 -7.43 -2.60
CA LEU A 341 24.25 -6.59 -3.09
C LEU A 341 23.01 -6.81 -2.23
N ARG A 342 22.35 -5.72 -1.85
CA ARG A 342 21.08 -5.73 -1.11
C ARG A 342 20.16 -4.65 -1.67
N CYS A 343 18.84 -4.86 -1.63
CA CYS A 343 17.86 -3.79 -1.85
C CYS A 343 17.12 -3.42 -0.58
N THR A 344 16.65 -2.18 -0.49
CA THR A 344 15.75 -1.72 0.57
C THR A 344 14.30 -1.81 0.11
N VAL A 345 13.49 -2.52 0.89
CA VAL A 345 12.03 -2.50 0.81
C VAL A 345 11.52 -1.64 1.94
N ARG A 346 10.66 -0.66 1.64
CA ARG A 346 10.04 0.21 2.63
C ARG A 346 8.52 0.05 2.58
N VAL A 347 7.93 -0.14 3.75
CA VAL A 347 6.48 -0.13 3.96
C VAL A 347 6.13 1.05 4.84
N VAL A 348 5.21 1.89 4.39
CA VAL A 348 4.69 3.03 5.15
C VAL A 348 3.21 2.84 5.38
N THR A 349 2.79 3.02 6.62
CA THR A 349 1.38 2.98 6.99
C THR A 349 0.95 4.29 7.60
N GLY A 350 -0.32 4.64 7.45
CA GLY A 350 -0.92 5.81 8.07
C GLY A 350 -2.39 5.55 8.38
N ARG A 351 -2.90 6.15 9.46
CA ARG A 351 -4.30 6.01 9.87
C ARG A 351 -5.06 7.31 9.68
N LYS A 352 -6.28 7.23 9.14
CA LYS A 352 -7.19 8.37 9.14
C LYS A 352 -7.65 8.65 10.58
N PRO A 353 -7.54 9.89 11.10
CA PRO A 353 -7.96 10.22 12.44
C PRO A 353 -9.41 9.82 12.72
N VAL A 354 -9.65 9.26 13.91
CA VAL A 354 -11.00 9.11 14.45
C VAL A 354 -11.46 10.44 15.06
N SER A 355 -12.70 10.84 14.81
CA SER A 355 -13.26 12.05 15.42
C SER A 355 -13.26 11.93 16.95
N PHE A 356 -13.17 13.06 17.67
CA PHE A 356 -13.21 13.05 19.14
C PHE A 356 -14.50 12.39 19.69
N ALA A 357 -15.63 12.61 19.01
CA ALA A 357 -16.89 11.94 19.34
C ALA A 357 -16.81 10.42 19.17
N GLN A 358 -16.13 9.93 18.13
CA GLN A 358 -15.90 8.51 17.91
C GLN A 358 -14.91 7.94 18.95
N LYS A 359 -13.79 8.62 19.22
CA LYS A 359 -12.86 8.25 20.30
C LYS A 359 -13.60 8.05 21.62
N ARG A 360 -14.48 8.99 21.99
CA ARG A 360 -15.28 8.91 23.22
C ARG A 360 -16.23 7.71 23.20
N LYS A 361 -16.90 7.43 22.09
CA LYS A 361 -17.76 6.23 21.95
C LYS A 361 -16.96 4.93 22.09
N ASP A 362 -15.78 4.84 21.48
CA ASP A 362 -14.95 3.64 21.52
C ASP A 362 -14.38 3.38 22.93
N VAL A 363 -13.96 4.44 23.63
CA VAL A 363 -13.56 4.36 25.05
C VAL A 363 -14.72 3.87 25.92
N LEU A 364 -15.91 4.44 25.75
CA LEU A 364 -17.12 4.01 26.48
C LEU A 364 -17.51 2.56 26.15
N ALA A 365 -17.39 2.13 24.90
CA ALA A 365 -17.66 0.75 24.49
C ALA A 365 -16.66 -0.24 25.12
N ARG A 366 -15.36 0.08 25.13
CA ARG A 366 -14.32 -0.73 25.80
C ARG A 366 -14.55 -0.80 27.30
N ALA A 367 -14.89 0.31 27.95
CA ALA A 367 -15.24 0.34 29.37
C ALA A 367 -16.45 -0.56 29.67
N ARG A 368 -17.53 -0.46 28.88
CA ARG A 368 -18.73 -1.33 29.01
C ARG A 368 -18.41 -2.81 28.79
N ALA A 369 -17.54 -3.15 27.84
CA ALA A 369 -17.11 -4.53 27.61
C ALA A 369 -16.29 -5.10 28.78
N ARG A 370 -15.41 -4.29 29.38
CA ARG A 370 -14.64 -4.65 30.58
C ARG A 370 -15.54 -4.84 31.80
N VAL A 371 -16.56 -4.01 31.98
CA VAL A 371 -17.54 -4.17 33.07
C VAL A 371 -18.37 -5.45 32.89
N LYS A 372 -18.74 -5.83 31.66
CA LYS A 372 -19.44 -7.11 31.40
C LYS A 372 -18.59 -8.35 31.72
N LEU A 373 -17.26 -8.24 31.70
CA LEU A 373 -16.33 -9.31 32.10
C LEU A 373 -16.18 -9.41 33.63
N PHE A 374 -16.38 -8.32 34.35
CA PHE A 374 -16.50 -8.28 35.80
C PHE A 374 -17.97 -8.48 36.22
N LYS A 375 -18.48 -9.71 36.13
CA LYS A 375 -19.68 -10.10 36.86
C LYS A 375 -19.29 -10.43 38.30
N GLY A 376 -19.90 -9.77 39.29
CA GLY A 376 -19.79 -10.14 40.70
C GLY A 376 -20.38 -11.53 40.96
N ASP A 377 -19.92 -12.18 42.05
CA ASP A 377 -20.28 -13.54 42.48
C ASP A 377 -21.79 -13.76 42.73
N ASP A 378 -22.60 -12.72 42.67
CA ASP A 378 -24.01 -12.67 43.05
C ASP A 378 -25.00 -12.73 41.86
N GLY A 379 -24.52 -12.76 40.60
CA GLY A 379 -25.34 -13.15 39.45
C GLY A 379 -26.49 -12.21 39.06
N GLU A 380 -26.65 -11.06 39.71
CA GLU A 380 -27.60 -10.03 39.30
C GLU A 380 -26.99 -9.09 38.25
N ASP A 381 -27.71 -8.89 37.14
CA ASP A 381 -27.30 -7.96 36.08
C ASP A 381 -27.46 -6.52 36.57
N VAL A 382 -26.35 -5.86 36.93
CA VAL A 382 -26.36 -4.43 37.26
C VAL A 382 -26.34 -3.62 35.95
N GLU A 383 -27.49 -3.10 35.54
CA GLU A 383 -27.60 -2.22 34.36
C GLU A 383 -27.06 -0.82 34.69
N TRP A 384 -25.84 -0.51 34.24
CA TRP A 384 -25.22 0.81 34.39
C TRP A 384 -25.60 1.74 33.23
N ASP A 385 -26.44 2.74 33.51
CA ASP A 385 -26.88 3.76 32.56
C ASP A 385 -25.88 4.93 32.45
N PHE A 386 -24.87 4.77 31.58
CA PHE A 386 -23.79 5.75 31.38
C PHE A 386 -24.23 7.09 30.74
N GLU A 387 -25.49 7.23 30.29
CA GLU A 387 -25.98 8.49 29.72
C GLU A 387 -26.49 9.48 30.79
N LYS A 388 -26.79 9.01 32.01
CA LYS A 388 -27.35 9.83 33.09
C LYS A 388 -26.34 10.47 34.03
N SER A 389 -25.07 10.06 34.02
CA SER A 389 -24.06 10.59 34.94
C SER A 389 -23.57 12.02 34.62
N GLY A 390 -24.26 12.73 33.72
CA GLY A 390 -23.94 14.10 33.32
C GLY A 390 -24.87 15.18 33.88
N ARG A 391 -25.96 14.84 34.58
CA ARG A 391 -26.89 15.82 35.16
C ARG A 391 -27.49 15.34 36.49
N ASP A 392 -27.19 16.11 37.54
CA ASP A 392 -27.91 16.29 38.80
C ASP A 392 -28.13 15.08 39.72
N CYS A 393 -27.27 14.93 40.75
CA CYS A 393 -27.59 14.22 42.00
C CYS A 393 -26.94 14.90 43.22
N GLU A 394 -27.49 16.02 43.70
CA GLU A 394 -27.33 16.41 45.10
C GLU A 394 -28.30 15.57 45.95
N GLY A 395 -27.79 14.66 46.79
CA GLY A 395 -28.58 14.12 47.91
C GLY A 395 -28.32 12.66 48.27
N GLN A 396 -27.86 12.48 49.51
CA GLN A 396 -27.80 11.25 50.32
C GLN A 396 -26.60 10.30 50.10
N ALA A 397 -25.58 10.53 50.92
CA ALA A 397 -24.47 9.62 51.17
C ALA A 397 -24.95 8.30 51.82
N GLY A 398 -25.03 7.24 51.01
CA GLY A 398 -25.06 5.85 51.46
C GLY A 398 -23.67 5.23 51.33
N ARG A 399 -23.20 4.56 52.40
CA ARG A 399 -21.91 3.83 52.43
C ARG A 399 -21.96 2.64 51.45
N GLY A 400 -21.33 2.76 50.29
CA GLY A 400 -21.06 1.66 49.36
C GLY A 400 -19.55 1.58 49.08
N GLN A 401 -19.01 0.36 49.00
CA GLN A 401 -17.61 0.09 48.65
C GLN A 401 -17.31 0.67 47.26
N GLY A 402 -16.44 1.68 47.19
CA GLY A 402 -15.99 2.25 45.93
C GLY A 402 -15.05 1.28 45.23
N ILE A 403 -15.35 0.95 43.97
CA ILE A 403 -14.41 0.29 43.07
C ILE A 403 -13.55 1.40 42.45
N GLU A 404 -12.26 1.37 42.74
CA GLU A 404 -11.26 2.25 42.15
C GLU A 404 -10.97 1.74 40.73
N ILE A 405 -11.39 2.50 39.71
CA ILE A 405 -11.04 2.19 38.32
C ILE A 405 -9.73 2.91 38.02
N GLU A 406 -8.64 2.15 38.09
CA GLU A 406 -7.33 2.58 37.61
C GLU A 406 -7.37 2.55 36.07
N ILE A 407 -7.46 3.74 35.47
CA ILE A 407 -7.23 3.91 34.04
C ILE A 407 -5.75 4.19 33.90
N ASP A 408 -4.97 3.19 33.48
CA ASP A 408 -3.63 3.42 32.98
C ASP A 408 -3.72 4.46 31.86
N ARG A 409 -3.16 5.64 32.12
CA ARG A 409 -2.85 6.58 31.04
C ARG A 409 -1.72 5.94 30.25
N ASP A 410 -1.94 5.72 28.96
CA ASP A 410 -0.87 5.34 28.04
C ASP A 410 0.27 6.36 28.20
N GLN A 411 1.49 5.87 28.42
CA GLN A 411 2.69 6.63 28.78
C GLN A 411 3.29 7.45 27.60
N ASP A 412 2.47 8.07 26.76
CA ASP A 412 2.93 8.83 25.58
C ASP A 412 2.49 10.31 25.57
N GLU A 413 1.98 10.84 26.69
CA GLU A 413 1.69 12.27 26.85
C GLU A 413 2.29 12.81 28.15
N ASP A 414 3.59 13.09 28.18
CA ASP A 414 4.18 13.96 29.22
C ASP A 414 5.60 14.46 28.83
N GLU A 415 5.79 15.09 27.66
CA GLU A 415 6.92 16.01 27.46
C GLU A 415 6.53 17.21 26.57
N ALA A 416 5.69 18.11 27.09
CA ALA A 416 5.75 19.54 26.75
C ALA A 416 5.04 20.38 27.81
N GLU A 417 5.80 21.33 28.38
CA GLU A 417 5.36 22.49 29.17
C GLU A 417 5.03 22.28 30.67
N GLY A 418 6.08 22.41 31.48
CA GLY A 418 6.18 23.54 32.42
C GLY A 418 5.17 23.64 33.57
N GLY A 419 5.58 23.11 34.73
CA GLY A 419 5.37 23.72 36.06
C GLY A 419 3.93 24.07 36.46
N GLY A 420 3.19 23.10 37.00
CA GLY A 420 1.94 23.33 37.73
C GLY A 420 1.58 22.12 38.60
N GLU A 421 1.06 22.35 39.80
CA GLU A 421 0.78 21.37 40.86
C GLU A 421 0.11 20.07 40.39
N LYS A 422 0.57 18.93 40.94
CA LYS A 422 -0.09 17.62 40.87
C LYS A 422 -1.50 17.69 41.50
N GLY A 423 -2.50 18.06 40.71
CA GLY A 423 -3.90 18.00 41.08
C GLY A 423 -4.42 16.58 41.12
N LYS A 424 -4.43 15.95 42.30
CA LYS A 424 -5.24 14.74 42.55
C LYS A 424 -6.72 15.13 42.49
N GLY A 425 -7.35 14.95 41.33
CA GLY A 425 -8.80 15.08 41.20
C GLY A 425 -9.50 13.91 41.89
N LYS A 426 -9.98 14.12 43.13
CA LYS A 426 -10.99 13.25 43.74
C LYS A 426 -12.33 13.59 43.12
N TYR A 427 -12.90 12.68 42.35
CA TYR A 427 -14.32 12.74 42.00
C TYR A 427 -15.10 11.97 43.08
N HIS A 428 -15.86 12.70 43.89
CA HIS A 428 -16.95 12.11 44.68
C HIS A 428 -18.23 12.15 43.85
N ALA A 429 -19.02 11.09 43.98
CA ALA A 429 -20.30 10.89 43.29
C ALA A 429 -21.31 11.99 43.60
#